data_AF-A0A5J6V4C6-F1
#
_entry.id   AF-A0A5J6V4C6-F1
#
_cell.length_a   1.000
_cell.length_b   1.000
_cell.length_c   1.000
_cell.angle_alpha   90.00
_cell.angle_beta   90.00
_cell.angle_gamma   90.00
#
_symmetry.space_group_name_H-M   'P 1'
#
loop_
_entity.id
_entity.type
_entity.pdbx_description
1 polymer ?
#
loop_
_entity_poly.entity_id
_entity_poly.type
_entity_poly.pdbx_seq_one_letter_code
_entity_poly.pdbx_strand_id
1 'polypeptide(L)'
;MSRFGTILTLSQAAWQECALLGHREIDVEHVLLATMDDGDVAEILGRHGVTREGTRQHVDAVVRDQLASLGVDLGETSLSERRPVTDLHHQAVGALETSGRAQQLLSEGRTVPGVLLATLDLPDGTATHLLERQGADVAAVRLDVVELLERSRSQPRAAGTVDMATLPDSHLIDGRPGIRRRRTRFYAVPWPQAWEQVSTAAGARAWLLSDGSTQVAGPGELRGELSRGRSGARRGSYQRRLLAAEPPDGSTPGHALWQEHWVRTRRRPWGRERSGPGQWVHLTVIPADGGTRVDLVLGTVRHGRTQAVLRPVIPAAQAIASRNALYQLGLVLEDADGASSRA
;
A
#
# COMPACT_ATOMS: atom_id res chain seq x y z
N MET A 1 -13.37 9.77 -4.02
CA MET A 1 -13.04 10.16 -2.62
C MET A 1 -13.27 11.65 -2.46
N SER A 2 -13.60 12.15 -1.26
CA SER A 2 -13.64 13.60 -1.03
C SER A 2 -12.21 14.18 -1.06
N ARG A 3 -12.04 15.45 -1.45
CA ARG A 3 -10.73 16.13 -1.49
C ARG A 3 -9.98 16.04 -0.15
N PHE A 4 -10.71 16.18 0.96
CA PHE A 4 -10.17 16.00 2.31
C PHE A 4 -9.63 14.58 2.56
N GLY A 5 -10.31 13.55 2.04
CA GLY A 5 -9.82 12.16 2.13
C GLY A 5 -8.56 11.91 1.30
N THR A 6 -8.39 12.61 0.18
CA THR A 6 -7.17 12.56 -0.64
C THR A 6 -5.98 13.14 0.12
N ILE A 7 -6.14 14.31 0.73
CA ILE A 7 -5.09 14.97 1.52
C ILE A 7 -4.60 14.05 2.64
N LEU A 8 -5.51 13.53 3.47
CA LEU A 8 -5.12 12.64 4.57
C LEU A 8 -4.39 11.38 4.08
N THR A 9 -4.78 10.85 2.93
CA THR A 9 -4.15 9.64 2.37
C THR A 9 -2.74 9.95 1.86
N LEU A 10 -2.57 11.08 1.16
CA LEU A 10 -1.28 11.53 0.65
C LEU A 10 -0.33 11.92 1.78
N SER A 11 -0.78 12.68 2.78
CA SER A 11 0.05 13.04 3.94
C SER A 11 0.53 11.79 4.68
N GLN A 12 -0.33 10.79 4.87
CA GLN A 12 0.07 9.53 5.49
C GLN A 12 1.07 8.74 4.62
N ALA A 13 0.95 8.80 3.28
CA ALA A 13 1.86 8.12 2.37
C ALA A 13 3.22 8.81 2.35
N ALA A 14 3.25 10.14 2.32
CA ALA A 14 4.47 10.93 2.38
C ALA A 14 5.18 10.73 3.72
N TRP A 15 4.43 10.67 4.83
CA TRP A 15 4.97 10.33 6.15
C TRP A 15 5.61 8.92 6.16
N GLN A 16 4.97 7.92 5.53
CA GLN A 16 5.52 6.56 5.46
C GLN A 16 6.80 6.49 4.64
N GLU A 17 6.87 7.22 3.52
CA GLU A 17 8.08 7.26 2.68
C GLU A 17 9.22 8.01 3.37
N CYS A 18 8.93 9.14 4.03
CA CYS A 18 9.92 9.86 4.82
C CYS A 18 10.45 9.01 5.98
N ALA A 19 9.55 8.33 6.69
CA ALA A 19 9.92 7.37 7.72
C ALA A 19 10.78 6.22 7.17
N LEU A 20 10.37 5.62 6.04
CA LEU A 20 11.09 4.51 5.40
C LEU A 20 12.51 4.92 5.02
N LEU A 21 12.69 6.11 4.44
CA LEU A 21 14.00 6.63 4.05
C LEU A 21 14.84 7.12 5.24
N GLY A 22 14.29 7.11 6.46
CA GLY A 22 14.99 7.59 7.65
C GLY A 22 15.11 9.12 7.73
N HIS A 23 14.44 9.84 6.84
CA HIS A 23 14.48 11.29 6.76
C HIS A 23 13.73 11.95 7.93
N ARG A 24 14.11 13.20 8.23
CA ARG A 24 13.59 13.95 9.39
C ARG A 24 12.48 14.94 9.05
N GLU A 25 12.34 15.26 7.77
CA GLU A 25 11.36 16.21 7.25
C GLU A 25 10.69 15.62 6.02
N ILE A 26 9.36 15.73 5.96
CA ILE A 26 8.56 15.39 4.79
C ILE A 26 8.71 16.52 3.78
N ASP A 27 9.19 16.15 2.62
CA ASP A 27 9.49 17.07 1.54
C ASP A 27 9.01 16.57 0.15
N VAL A 28 9.31 17.31 -0.92
CA VAL A 28 8.78 17.11 -2.30
C VAL A 28 8.93 15.67 -2.79
N GLU A 29 10.08 15.05 -2.60
CA GLU A 29 10.36 13.66 -3.00
C GLU A 29 9.43 12.66 -2.30
N HIS A 30 9.05 12.94 -1.06
CA HIS A 30 8.14 12.11 -0.28
C HIS A 30 6.71 12.29 -0.76
N VAL A 31 6.34 13.52 -1.16
CA VAL A 31 5.05 13.78 -1.81
C VAL A 31 4.99 13.10 -3.17
N LEU A 32 6.06 13.13 -3.97
CA LEU A 32 6.16 12.39 -5.23
C LEU A 32 5.94 10.90 -4.99
N LEU A 33 6.72 10.28 -4.09
CA LEU A 33 6.58 8.86 -3.73
C LEU A 33 5.18 8.52 -3.20
N ALA A 34 4.53 9.47 -2.50
CA ALA A 34 3.15 9.32 -2.05
C ALA A 34 2.14 9.27 -3.21
N THR A 35 2.36 10.05 -4.29
CA THR A 35 1.49 9.97 -5.48
C THR A 35 1.58 8.62 -6.18
N MET A 36 2.72 7.93 -6.09
CA MET A 36 2.93 6.58 -6.62
C MET A 36 2.19 5.49 -5.82
N ASP A 37 1.46 5.84 -4.76
CA ASP A 37 0.50 4.94 -4.10
C ASP A 37 -0.83 4.83 -4.86
N ASP A 38 -1.11 5.79 -5.75
CA ASP A 38 -2.26 5.74 -6.65
C ASP A 38 -1.99 4.82 -7.85
N GLY A 39 -2.88 3.86 -8.08
CA GLY A 39 -2.66 2.81 -9.08
C GLY A 39 -2.60 3.33 -10.52
N ASP A 40 -3.31 4.40 -10.86
CA ASP A 40 -3.34 4.93 -12.22
C ASP A 40 -2.08 5.79 -12.47
N VAL A 41 -1.66 6.56 -11.45
CA VAL A 41 -0.38 7.29 -11.48
C VAL A 41 0.81 6.34 -11.59
N ALA A 42 0.85 5.29 -10.75
CA ALA A 42 1.93 4.32 -10.76
C ALA A 42 2.01 3.54 -12.08
N GLU A 43 0.88 3.22 -12.71
CA GLU A 43 0.86 2.58 -14.04
C GLU A 43 1.37 3.52 -15.14
N ILE A 44 1.02 4.81 -15.12
CA ILE A 44 1.61 5.80 -16.03
C ILE A 44 3.13 5.82 -15.86
N LEU A 45 3.59 6.03 -14.63
CA LEU A 45 5.02 6.10 -14.33
C LEU A 45 5.76 4.81 -14.73
N GLY A 46 5.18 3.64 -14.48
CA GLY A 46 5.73 2.35 -14.87
C GLY A 46 5.92 2.20 -16.38
N ARG A 47 4.99 2.69 -17.21
CA ARG A 47 5.14 2.72 -18.69
C ARG A 47 6.32 3.60 -19.15
N HIS A 48 6.70 4.59 -18.34
CA HIS A 48 7.87 5.44 -18.57
C HIS A 48 9.14 4.94 -17.86
N GLY A 49 9.16 3.68 -17.40
CA GLY A 49 10.31 3.06 -16.74
C GLY A 49 10.56 3.55 -15.30
N VAL A 50 9.65 4.35 -14.75
CA VAL A 50 9.75 4.89 -13.39
C VAL A 50 9.12 3.91 -12.42
N THR A 51 9.90 3.50 -11.43
CA THR A 51 9.42 2.65 -10.33
C THR A 51 9.52 3.41 -9.00
N ARG A 52 8.66 3.06 -8.05
CA ARG A 52 8.69 3.67 -6.72
C ARG A 52 10.01 3.40 -6.01
N GLU A 53 10.50 2.19 -6.11
CA GLU A 53 11.78 1.79 -5.52
C GLU A 53 12.98 2.44 -6.22
N GLY A 54 12.97 2.55 -7.55
CA GLY A 54 13.94 3.35 -8.28
C GLY A 54 13.96 4.81 -7.83
N THR A 55 12.79 5.43 -7.63
CA THR A 55 12.71 6.77 -7.04
C THR A 55 13.34 6.82 -5.65
N ARG A 56 13.03 5.87 -4.75
CA ARG A 56 13.65 5.79 -3.41
C ARG A 56 15.17 5.68 -3.48
N GLN A 57 15.71 4.91 -4.42
CA GLN A 57 17.15 4.72 -4.60
C GLN A 57 17.86 5.99 -5.07
N HIS A 58 17.17 6.87 -5.80
CA HIS A 58 17.74 8.10 -6.32
C HIS A 58 17.56 9.34 -5.43
N VAL A 59 16.75 9.28 -4.36
CA VAL A 59 16.49 10.42 -3.48
C VAL A 59 17.79 11.04 -2.96
N ASP A 60 18.64 10.25 -2.30
CA ASP A 60 19.88 10.75 -1.70
C ASP A 60 20.83 11.37 -2.74
N ALA A 61 20.86 10.80 -3.95
CA ALA A 61 21.69 11.31 -5.04
C ALA A 61 21.19 12.68 -5.51
N VAL A 62 19.88 12.86 -5.70
CA VAL A 62 19.30 14.14 -6.10
C VAL A 62 19.50 15.20 -5.02
N VAL A 63 19.30 14.86 -3.75
CA VAL A 63 19.53 15.80 -2.64
C VAL A 63 21.00 16.21 -2.59
N ARG A 64 21.93 15.28 -2.80
CA ARG A 64 23.37 15.58 -2.86
C ARG A 64 23.71 16.53 -4.02
N ASP A 65 23.19 16.29 -5.21
CA ASP A 65 23.42 17.17 -6.37
C ASP A 65 22.90 18.59 -6.10
N GLN A 66 21.73 18.70 -5.48
CA GLN A 66 21.14 19.99 -5.11
C GLN A 66 22.02 20.73 -4.10
N LEU A 67 22.51 20.05 -3.07
CA LEU A 67 23.42 20.65 -2.08
C LEU A 67 24.77 21.04 -2.70
N ALA A 68 25.32 20.19 -3.58
CA ALA A 68 26.54 20.48 -4.31
C ALA A 68 26.39 21.72 -5.21
N SER A 69 25.23 21.92 -5.84
CA SER A 69 24.93 23.11 -6.64
C SER A 69 24.91 24.41 -5.81
N LEU A 70 24.68 24.29 -4.50
CA LEU A 70 24.74 25.39 -3.52
C LEU A 70 26.13 25.55 -2.88
N GLY A 71 27.12 24.77 -3.32
CA GLY A 71 28.49 24.80 -2.79
C GLY A 71 28.69 23.99 -1.51
N VAL A 72 27.75 23.12 -1.14
CA VAL A 72 27.85 22.22 0.02
C VAL A 72 28.26 20.83 -0.45
N ASP A 73 29.49 20.43 -0.16
CA ASP A 73 29.98 19.08 -0.45
C ASP A 73 29.80 18.16 0.77
N LEU A 74 29.03 17.09 0.59
CA LEU A 74 28.80 16.06 1.61
C LEU A 74 29.61 14.78 1.37
N GLY A 75 30.39 14.73 0.29
CA GLY A 75 31.06 13.53 -0.18
C GLY A 75 30.10 12.36 -0.42
N GLU A 76 30.62 11.14 -0.26
CA GLU A 76 29.85 9.89 -0.43
C GLU A 76 29.04 9.48 0.82
N THR A 77 28.98 10.35 1.84
CA THR A 77 28.23 10.05 3.06
C THR A 77 26.76 9.79 2.72
N SER A 78 26.24 8.64 3.17
CA SER A 78 24.80 8.35 3.09
C SER A 78 24.06 9.36 3.96
N LEU A 79 23.00 9.96 3.41
CA LEU A 79 22.23 10.99 4.12
C LEU A 79 21.37 10.37 5.21
N SER A 80 20.88 9.14 5.00
CA SER A 80 20.10 8.38 5.99
C SER A 80 20.05 6.89 5.64
N GLU A 81 19.94 6.05 6.68
CA GLU A 81 19.69 4.62 6.51
C GLU A 81 18.19 4.33 6.47
N ARG A 82 17.77 3.41 5.58
CA ARG A 82 16.38 2.96 5.51
C ARG A 82 15.95 2.28 6.81
N ARG A 83 14.78 2.66 7.31
CA ARG A 83 14.18 2.03 8.49
C ARG A 83 13.57 0.67 8.15
N PRO A 84 13.59 -0.29 9.08
CA PRO A 84 12.86 -1.53 8.90
C PRO A 84 11.36 -1.27 8.88
N VAL A 85 10.64 -2.06 8.07
CA VAL A 85 9.18 -1.92 7.86
C VAL A 85 8.38 -2.04 9.15
N THR A 86 8.87 -2.84 10.10
CA THR A 86 8.27 -3.03 11.43
C THR A 86 8.22 -1.74 12.26
N ASP A 87 9.12 -0.80 11.96
CA ASP A 87 9.29 0.44 12.74
C ASP A 87 8.54 1.61 12.10
N LEU A 88 7.81 1.40 10.98
CA LEU A 88 7.05 2.44 10.27
C LEU A 88 5.72 2.78 10.99
N HIS A 89 5.82 3.15 12.26
CA HIS A 89 4.71 3.59 13.09
C HIS A 89 5.09 4.79 13.96
N HIS A 90 4.13 5.67 14.24
CA HIS A 90 4.38 6.94 14.94
C HIS A 90 5.15 6.81 16.27
N GLN A 91 5.05 5.69 16.99
CA GLN A 91 5.80 5.49 18.24
C GLN A 91 7.31 5.30 18.05
N ALA A 92 7.76 4.75 16.92
CA ALA A 92 9.17 4.49 16.64
C ALA A 92 9.79 5.64 15.84
N VAL A 93 9.01 6.24 14.93
CA VAL A 93 9.48 7.34 14.08
C VAL A 93 9.38 8.69 14.79
N GLY A 94 8.34 8.90 15.60
CA GLY A 94 8.01 10.20 16.16
C GLY A 94 7.23 11.11 15.20
N ALA A 95 7.23 12.40 15.48
CA ALA A 95 6.68 13.43 14.59
C ALA A 95 7.71 13.78 13.52
N LEU A 96 7.25 13.94 12.28
CA LEU A 96 8.06 14.42 11.17
C LEU A 96 7.51 15.79 10.77
N GLU A 97 8.40 16.77 10.70
CA GLU A 97 8.05 18.11 10.20
C GLU A 97 7.71 18.02 8.71
N THR A 98 6.95 18.97 8.19
CA THR A 98 6.63 19.06 6.76
C THR A 98 7.16 20.38 6.23
N SER A 99 7.98 20.32 5.18
CA SER A 99 8.53 21.52 4.55
C SER A 99 7.43 22.43 4.02
N GLY A 100 7.70 23.73 3.86
CA GLY A 100 6.71 24.67 3.31
C GLY A 100 6.23 24.28 1.91
N ARG A 101 7.13 23.76 1.07
CA ARG A 101 6.83 23.29 -0.29
C ARG A 101 5.95 22.03 -0.29
N ALA A 102 6.26 21.04 0.55
CA ALA A 102 5.41 19.86 0.70
C ALA A 102 4.04 20.21 1.29
N GLN A 103 3.99 21.12 2.27
CA GLN A 103 2.76 21.60 2.88
C GLN A 103 1.85 22.30 1.84
N GLN A 104 2.43 23.07 0.93
CA GLN A 104 1.70 23.68 -0.18
C GLN A 104 1.07 22.58 -1.06
N LEU A 105 1.87 21.63 -1.54
CA LEU A 105 1.38 20.52 -2.38
C LEU A 105 0.25 19.71 -1.71
N LEU A 106 0.34 19.48 -0.41
CA LEU A 106 -0.63 18.70 0.37
C LEU A 106 -1.90 19.47 0.72
N SER A 107 -1.89 20.80 0.76
CA SER A 107 -3.02 21.61 1.25
C SER A 107 -4.02 22.03 0.17
N GLU A 108 -3.63 22.02 -1.11
CA GLU A 108 -4.39 22.67 -2.21
C GLU A 108 -5.63 21.90 -2.70
N GLY A 109 -6.09 20.87 -1.99
CA GLY A 109 -7.34 20.15 -2.34
C GLY A 109 -7.32 19.47 -3.72
N ARG A 110 -6.13 19.22 -4.27
CA ARG A 110 -5.90 18.60 -5.58
C ARG A 110 -6.24 17.11 -5.57
N THR A 111 -6.49 16.56 -6.75
CA THR A 111 -6.49 15.10 -6.96
C THR A 111 -5.05 14.57 -6.96
N VAL A 112 -4.84 13.26 -6.75
CA VAL A 112 -3.48 12.70 -6.75
C VAL A 112 -2.71 12.99 -8.05
N PRO A 113 -3.28 12.81 -9.26
CA PRO A 113 -2.58 13.19 -10.49
C PRO A 113 -2.29 14.71 -10.58
N GLY A 114 -3.15 15.53 -9.97
CA GLY A 114 -2.96 16.98 -9.91
C GLY A 114 -1.84 17.39 -8.94
N VAL A 115 -1.62 16.61 -7.88
CA VAL A 115 -0.45 16.77 -6.99
C VAL A 115 0.82 16.35 -7.71
N LEU A 116 0.80 15.27 -8.50
CA LEU A 116 1.96 14.87 -9.31
C LEU A 116 2.37 15.97 -10.29
N LEU A 117 1.43 16.54 -11.06
CA LEU A 117 1.74 17.66 -11.96
C LEU A 117 2.32 18.85 -11.21
N ALA A 118 1.69 19.24 -10.09
CA ALA A 118 2.19 20.34 -9.27
C ALA A 118 3.60 20.10 -8.74
N THR A 119 3.92 18.84 -8.41
CA THR A 119 5.25 18.43 -7.95
C THR A 119 6.28 18.54 -9.08
N LEU A 120 5.91 18.16 -10.30
CA LEU A 120 6.78 18.30 -11.48
C LEU A 120 6.99 19.78 -11.88
N ASP A 121 6.02 20.65 -11.60
CA ASP A 121 6.05 22.09 -11.89
C ASP A 121 6.86 22.92 -10.89
N LEU A 122 7.38 22.31 -9.81
CA LEU A 122 8.18 23.03 -8.85
C LEU A 122 9.50 23.53 -9.47
N PRO A 123 9.89 24.81 -9.24
CA PRO A 123 11.10 25.39 -9.82
C PRO A 123 12.41 24.70 -9.43
N ASP A 124 12.42 24.01 -8.28
CA ASP A 124 13.60 23.28 -7.79
C ASP A 124 13.94 22.03 -8.61
N GLY A 125 13.02 21.58 -9.47
CA GLY A 125 13.23 20.45 -10.38
C GLY A 125 13.48 19.11 -9.68
N THR A 126 13.21 18.98 -8.37
CA THR A 126 13.52 17.76 -7.58
C THR A 126 12.81 16.54 -8.18
N ALA A 127 11.51 16.66 -8.42
CA ALA A 127 10.71 15.57 -8.97
C ALA A 127 11.11 15.23 -10.40
N THR A 128 11.36 16.25 -11.24
CA THR A 128 11.85 16.11 -12.61
C THR A 128 13.15 15.30 -12.64
N HIS A 129 14.15 15.69 -11.84
CA HIS A 129 15.44 14.98 -11.76
C HIS A 129 15.29 13.52 -11.29
N LEU A 130 14.37 13.24 -10.36
CA LEU A 130 14.11 11.87 -9.89
C LEU A 130 13.51 10.98 -10.97
N LEU A 131 12.72 11.55 -11.89
CA LEU A 131 12.18 10.82 -13.03
C LEU A 131 13.24 10.65 -14.14
N GLU A 132 13.97 11.72 -14.46
CA GLU A 132 15.03 11.71 -15.50
C GLU A 132 16.17 10.75 -15.16
N ARG A 133 16.55 10.63 -13.87
CA ARG A 133 17.56 9.66 -13.43
C ARG A 133 17.16 8.20 -13.66
N GLN A 134 15.88 7.92 -13.82
CA GLN A 134 15.36 6.60 -14.22
C GLN A 134 15.19 6.46 -15.75
N GLY A 135 15.58 7.48 -16.52
CA GLY A 135 15.49 7.47 -17.99
C GLY A 135 14.14 7.92 -18.55
N ALA A 136 13.25 8.48 -17.72
CA ALA A 136 11.92 8.88 -18.16
C ALA A 136 11.94 10.20 -18.97
N ASP A 137 11.13 10.26 -20.03
CA ASP A 137 10.79 11.53 -20.68
C ASP A 137 9.70 12.23 -19.87
N VAL A 138 10.11 13.24 -19.09
CA VAL A 138 9.20 13.99 -18.21
C VAL A 138 8.12 14.74 -19.00
N ALA A 139 8.39 15.17 -20.24
CA ALA A 139 7.38 15.82 -21.06
C ALA A 139 6.28 14.83 -21.47
N ALA A 140 6.66 13.61 -21.84
CA ALA A 140 5.71 12.54 -22.13
C ALA A 140 4.93 12.11 -20.88
N VAL A 141 5.58 11.97 -19.73
CA VAL A 141 4.91 11.68 -18.44
C VAL A 141 3.85 12.74 -18.14
N ARG A 142 4.17 14.03 -18.32
CA ARG A 142 3.23 15.14 -18.08
C ARG A 142 2.00 15.04 -18.98
N LEU A 143 2.19 14.73 -20.25
CA LEU A 143 1.08 14.58 -21.20
C LEU A 143 0.12 13.46 -20.76
N ASP A 144 0.65 12.30 -20.40
CA ASP A 144 -0.14 11.16 -19.92
C ASP A 144 -0.91 11.48 -18.62
N VAL A 145 -0.29 12.22 -17.70
CA VAL A 145 -0.92 12.64 -16.43
C VAL A 145 -2.02 13.69 -16.67
N VAL A 146 -1.83 14.61 -17.62
CA VAL A 146 -2.87 15.55 -18.04
C VAL A 146 -4.07 14.80 -18.63
N GLU A 147 -3.83 13.82 -19.50
CA GLU A 147 -4.89 12.99 -20.06
C GLU A 147 -5.65 12.22 -18.96
N LEU A 148 -4.94 11.68 -17.96
CA LEU A 148 -5.56 11.03 -16.80
C LEU A 148 -6.45 12.00 -16.02
N LEU A 149 -6.02 13.25 -15.82
CA LEU A 149 -6.83 14.27 -15.14
C LEU A 149 -8.11 14.60 -15.91
N GLU A 150 -8.02 14.73 -17.23
CA GLU A 150 -9.17 15.00 -18.08
C GLU A 150 -10.17 13.84 -18.06
N ARG A 151 -9.68 12.59 -18.19
CA ARG A 151 -10.52 11.39 -18.06
C ARG A 151 -11.20 11.31 -16.70
N SER A 152 -10.47 11.62 -15.62
CA SER A 152 -11.00 11.59 -14.24
C SER A 152 -12.07 12.64 -13.97
N ARG A 153 -12.03 13.79 -14.68
CA ARG A 153 -13.08 14.82 -14.61
C ARG A 153 -14.36 14.35 -15.30
N SER A 154 -14.22 13.66 -16.42
CA SER A 154 -15.34 13.17 -17.24
C SER A 154 -16.00 11.91 -16.68
N GLN A 155 -15.26 11.07 -15.96
CA GLN A 155 -15.76 9.82 -15.38
C GLN A 155 -15.42 9.72 -13.88
N PRO A 156 -16.27 10.26 -13.00
CA PRO A 156 -16.06 10.17 -11.57
C PRO A 156 -16.13 8.71 -11.12
N ARG A 157 -15.02 8.19 -10.57
CA ARG A 157 -14.92 6.79 -10.13
C ARG A 157 -15.99 6.48 -9.07
N ALA A 158 -16.81 5.47 -9.31
CA ALA A 158 -17.83 5.02 -8.36
C ALA A 158 -17.18 4.58 -7.04
N ALA A 159 -17.77 4.99 -5.91
CA ALA A 159 -17.16 4.86 -4.60
C ALA A 159 -17.16 3.40 -4.07
N GLY A 160 -16.11 2.63 -4.38
CA GLY A 160 -15.50 1.56 -3.54
C GLY A 160 -16.39 0.48 -2.89
N THR A 161 -17.68 0.41 -3.21
CA THR A 161 -18.58 -0.68 -2.81
C THR A 161 -18.45 -1.80 -3.82
N VAL A 162 -18.06 -2.98 -3.33
CA VAL A 162 -17.89 -4.16 -4.17
C VAL A 162 -19.22 -4.90 -4.26
N ASP A 163 -19.58 -5.41 -5.42
CA ASP A 163 -20.64 -6.42 -5.49
C ASP A 163 -20.04 -7.80 -5.17
N MET A 164 -20.63 -8.56 -4.25
CA MET A 164 -20.11 -9.89 -3.93
C MET A 164 -20.32 -10.86 -5.11
N ALA A 165 -21.37 -10.67 -5.91
CA ALA A 165 -21.65 -11.52 -7.06
C ALA A 165 -20.58 -11.43 -8.15
N THR A 166 -19.76 -10.37 -8.13
CA THR A 166 -18.67 -10.16 -9.10
C THR A 166 -17.31 -10.62 -8.57
N LEU A 167 -17.24 -11.14 -7.34
CA LEU A 167 -16.02 -11.71 -6.77
C LEU A 167 -16.01 -13.23 -6.98
N PRO A 168 -15.04 -13.77 -7.75
CA PRO A 168 -14.79 -15.20 -7.83
C PRO A 168 -14.69 -15.84 -6.44
N ASP A 169 -15.22 -17.06 -6.32
CA ASP A 169 -15.16 -17.88 -5.12
C ASP A 169 -15.70 -17.26 -3.83
N SER A 170 -16.42 -16.13 -3.92
CA SER A 170 -17.02 -15.48 -2.76
C SER A 170 -18.02 -16.36 -2.00
N HIS A 171 -18.55 -17.40 -2.65
CA HIS A 171 -19.41 -18.42 -2.06
C HIS A 171 -18.68 -19.35 -1.07
N LEU A 172 -17.34 -19.41 -1.11
CA LEU A 172 -16.52 -20.20 -0.18
C LEU A 172 -16.34 -19.53 1.19
N ILE A 173 -16.69 -18.24 1.32
CA ILE A 173 -16.55 -17.50 2.58
C ILE A 173 -17.51 -18.08 3.63
N ASP A 174 -16.96 -18.58 4.74
CA ASP A 174 -17.79 -19.03 5.86
C ASP A 174 -18.44 -17.84 6.56
N GLY A 175 -19.78 -17.81 6.55
CA GLY A 175 -20.61 -16.76 7.15
C GLY A 175 -21.04 -15.65 6.18
N ARG A 176 -21.76 -14.64 6.68
CA ARG A 176 -22.35 -13.59 5.84
C ARG A 176 -21.35 -12.45 5.59
N PRO A 177 -21.00 -12.12 4.33
CA PRO A 177 -20.12 -11.00 4.03
C PRO A 177 -20.69 -9.66 4.54
N GLY A 178 -19.85 -8.92 5.25
CA GLY A 178 -20.15 -7.64 5.87
C GLY A 178 -19.76 -6.44 5.02
N ILE A 179 -19.25 -5.40 5.69
CA ILE A 179 -18.70 -4.21 5.04
C ILE A 179 -17.42 -4.62 4.31
N ARG A 180 -17.26 -4.11 3.08
CA ARG A 180 -16.19 -4.45 2.16
C ARG A 180 -15.72 -3.22 1.40
N ARG A 181 -14.41 -3.15 1.16
CA ARG A 181 -13.75 -2.05 0.44
C ARG A 181 -12.73 -2.62 -0.52
N ARG A 182 -12.77 -2.14 -1.76
CA ARG A 182 -11.71 -2.37 -2.74
C ARG A 182 -10.66 -1.28 -2.64
N ARG A 183 -9.40 -1.69 -2.68
CA ARG A 183 -8.23 -0.86 -2.97
C ARG A 183 -7.49 -1.48 -4.13
N THR A 184 -6.84 -0.63 -4.90
CA THR A 184 -6.10 -1.01 -6.11
C THR A 184 -4.74 -0.37 -6.02
N ARG A 185 -3.70 -1.12 -6.35
CA ARG A 185 -2.34 -0.59 -6.51
C ARG A 185 -1.68 -1.25 -7.72
N PHE A 186 -0.80 -0.51 -8.37
CA PHE A 186 0.05 -1.01 -9.44
C PHE A 186 1.46 -1.21 -8.90
N TYR A 187 2.11 -2.29 -9.34
CA TYR A 187 3.51 -2.58 -9.05
C TYR A 187 4.23 -2.82 -10.37
N ALA A 188 5.40 -2.20 -10.55
CA ALA A 188 6.23 -2.35 -11.74
C ALA A 188 7.02 -3.67 -11.73
N VAL A 189 6.32 -4.79 -11.49
CA VAL A 189 6.87 -6.14 -11.47
C VAL A 189 6.00 -7.07 -12.32
N PRO A 190 6.56 -8.13 -12.93
CA PRO A 190 5.79 -9.13 -13.65
C PRO A 190 4.74 -9.82 -12.78
N TRP A 191 3.59 -10.16 -13.37
CA TRP A 191 2.49 -10.78 -12.62
C TRP A 191 2.85 -12.11 -11.94
N PRO A 192 3.76 -12.97 -12.45
CA PRO A 192 4.12 -14.20 -11.75
C PRO A 192 4.74 -13.95 -10.36
N GLN A 193 5.54 -12.88 -10.23
CA GLN A 193 6.15 -12.46 -8.97
C GLN A 193 5.08 -11.97 -7.98
N ALA A 194 4.15 -11.14 -8.46
CA ALA A 194 2.98 -10.74 -7.65
C ALA A 194 2.11 -11.94 -7.26
N TRP A 195 1.94 -12.91 -8.17
CA TRP A 195 1.13 -14.10 -7.96
C TRP A 195 1.67 -14.99 -6.86
N GLU A 196 2.99 -15.22 -6.82
CA GLU A 196 3.64 -15.99 -5.76
C GLU A 196 3.36 -15.39 -4.37
N GLN A 197 3.36 -14.06 -4.26
CA GLN A 197 3.12 -13.34 -3.01
C GLN A 197 1.67 -13.43 -2.52
N VAL A 198 0.69 -13.60 -3.42
CA VAL A 198 -0.74 -13.64 -3.05
C VAL A 198 -1.32 -15.05 -2.94
N SER A 199 -0.73 -16.03 -3.63
CA SER A 199 -1.29 -17.38 -3.79
C SER A 199 -0.71 -18.42 -2.83
N THR A 200 0.26 -18.03 -2.00
CA THR A 200 0.91 -18.94 -1.04
C THR A 200 0.98 -18.32 0.35
N ALA A 201 0.99 -19.17 1.39
CA ALA A 201 1.20 -18.69 2.75
C ALA A 201 2.61 -18.12 2.94
N ALA A 202 3.62 -18.70 2.29
CA ALA A 202 4.99 -18.20 2.36
C ALA A 202 5.09 -16.76 1.84
N GLY A 203 4.52 -16.48 0.66
CA GLY A 203 4.48 -15.14 0.08
C GLY A 203 3.61 -14.17 0.90
N ALA A 204 2.43 -14.62 1.34
CA ALA A 204 1.50 -13.77 2.08
C ALA A 204 1.98 -13.37 3.49
N ARG A 205 2.92 -14.13 4.09
CA ARG A 205 3.35 -14.01 5.50
C ARG A 205 3.79 -12.59 5.88
N ALA A 206 4.55 -11.94 5.00
CA ALA A 206 5.24 -10.69 5.32
C ALA A 206 4.33 -9.45 5.24
N TRP A 207 3.20 -9.53 4.52
CA TRP A 207 2.44 -8.34 4.15
C TRP A 207 0.92 -8.46 4.36
N LEU A 208 0.35 -9.66 4.27
CA LEU A 208 -1.11 -9.82 4.30
C LEU A 208 -1.63 -9.64 5.72
N LEU A 209 -1.95 -8.40 6.10
CA LEU A 209 -2.41 -8.03 7.44
C LEU A 209 -1.46 -8.59 8.53
N SER A 210 -0.15 -8.56 8.25
CA SER A 210 0.89 -9.08 9.13
C SER A 210 1.29 -8.02 10.15
N ASP A 211 1.51 -8.46 11.39
CA ASP A 211 2.04 -7.63 12.48
C ASP A 211 3.44 -8.07 12.91
N GLY A 212 4.11 -8.89 12.07
CA GLY A 212 5.40 -9.49 12.37
C GLY A 212 5.32 -10.77 13.21
N SER A 213 4.17 -11.10 13.81
CA SER A 213 3.97 -12.36 14.56
C SER A 213 3.49 -13.52 13.68
N THR A 214 3.18 -13.25 12.41
CA THR A 214 2.59 -14.22 11.48
C THR A 214 3.59 -15.32 11.09
N GLN A 215 3.17 -16.57 11.27
CA GLN A 215 3.94 -17.77 10.92
C GLN A 215 3.19 -18.61 9.88
N VAL A 216 3.94 -19.30 9.03
CA VAL A 216 3.40 -20.27 8.07
C VAL A 216 3.14 -21.59 8.79
N ALA A 217 1.90 -22.05 8.75
CA ALA A 217 1.49 -23.33 9.33
C ALA A 217 1.25 -24.41 8.27
N GLY A 218 1.17 -24.03 7.00
CA GLY A 218 1.04 -24.92 5.84
C GLY A 218 1.00 -24.12 4.54
N PRO A 219 0.93 -24.77 3.35
CA PRO A 219 1.03 -24.10 2.04
C PRO A 219 0.02 -22.97 1.82
N GLY A 220 -1.19 -23.11 2.37
CA GLY A 220 -2.25 -22.10 2.35
C GLY A 220 -2.71 -21.69 3.75
N GLU A 221 -1.86 -21.82 4.78
CA GLU A 221 -2.25 -21.53 6.16
C GLU A 221 -1.25 -20.64 6.87
N LEU A 222 -1.75 -19.55 7.44
CA LEU A 222 -1.04 -18.63 8.32
C LEU A 222 -1.63 -18.69 9.73
N ARG A 223 -0.77 -18.53 10.74
CA ARG A 223 -1.17 -18.38 12.14
C ARG A 223 -0.48 -17.17 12.74
N GLY A 224 -1.14 -16.51 13.66
CA GLY A 224 -0.52 -15.41 14.40
C GLY A 224 -1.29 -15.08 15.66
N GLU A 225 -0.82 -14.04 16.34
CA GLU A 225 -1.40 -13.62 17.61
C GLU A 225 -2.29 -12.39 17.42
N LEU A 226 -3.37 -12.34 18.20
CA LEU A 226 -4.18 -11.13 18.32
C LEU A 226 -3.64 -10.33 19.50
N SER A 227 -2.76 -9.35 19.25
CA SER A 227 -2.29 -8.45 20.29
C SER A 227 -3.34 -7.37 20.63
N ARG A 228 -3.31 -6.84 21.86
CA ARG A 228 -3.88 -5.53 22.14
C ARG A 228 -2.85 -4.46 21.80
N GLY A 229 -3.27 -3.43 21.07
CA GLY A 229 -2.52 -2.18 21.01
C GLY A 229 -2.09 -1.67 22.40
N ARG A 230 -1.05 -0.83 22.42
CA ARG A 230 -0.36 -0.16 23.55
C ARG A 230 0.06 -0.98 24.79
N SER A 231 -0.47 -2.18 25.04
CA SER A 231 -0.22 -2.95 26.28
C SER A 231 0.41 -4.33 26.08
N GLY A 232 0.57 -4.79 24.84
CA GLY A 232 1.17 -6.11 24.54
C GLY A 232 0.36 -7.32 25.03
N ALA A 233 -0.76 -7.12 25.71
CA ALA A 233 -1.56 -8.21 26.28
C ALA A 233 -2.22 -9.04 25.16
N ARG A 234 -1.85 -10.33 25.07
CA ARG A 234 -2.42 -11.32 24.15
C ARG A 234 -3.93 -11.44 24.36
N ARG A 235 -4.70 -11.30 23.28
CA ARG A 235 -6.18 -11.38 23.27
C ARG A 235 -6.70 -12.66 22.61
N GLY A 236 -5.83 -13.42 21.97
CA GLY A 236 -6.17 -14.62 21.24
C GLY A 236 -5.15 -14.94 20.17
N SER A 237 -5.50 -15.87 19.31
CA SER A 237 -4.79 -16.20 18.09
C SER A 237 -5.73 -16.08 16.89
N TYR A 238 -5.14 -16.03 15.71
CA TYR A 238 -5.88 -16.19 14.46
C TYR A 238 -5.25 -17.29 13.62
N GLN A 239 -6.09 -17.90 12.80
CA GLN A 239 -5.73 -18.81 11.72
C GLN A 239 -6.30 -18.24 10.44
N ARG A 240 -5.46 -17.99 9.43
CA ARG A 240 -5.89 -17.50 8.11
C ARG A 240 -5.63 -18.58 7.08
N ARG A 241 -6.65 -18.93 6.31
CA ARG A 241 -6.59 -19.99 5.31
C ARG A 241 -6.83 -19.42 3.92
N LEU A 242 -6.07 -19.90 2.95
CA LEU A 242 -6.34 -19.74 1.54
C LEU A 242 -7.47 -20.68 1.16
N LEU A 243 -8.58 -20.12 0.70
CA LEU A 243 -9.77 -20.87 0.30
C LEU A 243 -9.78 -21.20 -1.19
N ALA A 244 -9.25 -20.28 -2.00
CA ALA A 244 -9.17 -20.41 -3.46
C ALA A 244 -7.95 -19.64 -3.98
N ALA A 245 -7.31 -20.16 -5.02
CA ALA A 245 -6.25 -19.48 -5.75
C ALA A 245 -6.24 -19.97 -7.20
N GLU A 246 -6.55 -19.08 -8.14
CA GLU A 246 -6.52 -19.34 -9.57
C GLU A 246 -5.62 -18.29 -10.25
N PRO A 247 -4.54 -18.69 -10.96
CA PRO A 247 -3.64 -17.75 -11.59
C PRO A 247 -4.30 -17.05 -12.79
N PRO A 248 -3.77 -15.89 -13.24
CA PRO A 248 -4.19 -15.27 -14.48
C PRO A 248 -4.00 -16.20 -15.69
N ASP A 249 -4.93 -16.17 -16.64
CA ASP A 249 -4.95 -17.07 -17.81
C ASP A 249 -5.01 -16.32 -19.16
N GLY A 250 -4.22 -15.27 -19.33
CA GLY A 250 -4.12 -14.51 -20.60
C GLY A 250 -5.35 -13.66 -20.94
N SER A 251 -6.56 -14.07 -20.54
CA SER A 251 -7.80 -13.31 -20.71
C SER A 251 -8.50 -12.99 -19.39
N THR A 252 -8.27 -13.79 -18.35
CA THR A 252 -8.89 -13.62 -17.04
C THR A 252 -7.84 -13.20 -16.01
N PRO A 253 -8.14 -12.19 -15.17
CA PRO A 253 -7.33 -11.91 -13.98
C PRO A 253 -7.27 -13.11 -13.06
N GLY A 254 -6.13 -13.32 -12.41
CA GLY A 254 -6.01 -14.31 -11.35
C GLY A 254 -6.62 -13.80 -10.05
N HIS A 255 -7.03 -14.68 -9.16
CA HIS A 255 -7.52 -14.32 -7.84
C HIS A 255 -7.12 -15.26 -6.73
N ALA A 256 -6.95 -14.71 -5.52
CA ALA A 256 -6.71 -15.48 -4.31
C ALA A 256 -7.66 -15.01 -3.20
N LEU A 257 -8.34 -15.97 -2.55
CA LEU A 257 -9.29 -15.70 -1.48
C LEU A 257 -8.75 -16.24 -0.15
N TRP A 258 -8.52 -15.34 0.81
CA TRP A 258 -8.09 -15.67 2.16
C TRP A 258 -9.22 -15.42 3.16
N GLN A 259 -9.41 -16.32 4.12
CA GLN A 259 -10.33 -16.11 5.24
C GLN A 259 -9.63 -16.34 6.58
N GLU A 260 -9.86 -15.42 7.50
CA GLU A 260 -9.35 -15.46 8.85
C GLU A 260 -10.40 -15.98 9.83
N HIS A 261 -9.96 -16.84 10.73
CA HIS A 261 -10.69 -17.36 11.86
C HIS A 261 -9.99 -16.95 13.16
N TRP A 262 -10.73 -16.40 14.10
CA TRP A 262 -10.19 -16.00 15.39
C TRP A 262 -10.50 -17.01 16.47
N VAL A 263 -9.56 -17.15 17.39
CA VAL A 263 -9.74 -17.85 18.66
C VAL A 263 -9.40 -16.85 19.76
N ARG A 264 -10.42 -16.29 20.43
CA ARG A 264 -10.20 -15.32 21.52
C ARG A 264 -10.11 -16.01 22.87
N THR A 265 -8.93 -15.92 23.50
CA THR A 265 -8.69 -16.43 24.86
C THR A 265 -9.33 -15.51 25.93
N ARG A 266 -9.83 -16.15 27.00
CA ARG A 266 -10.71 -15.56 28.03
C ARG A 266 -10.14 -14.30 28.69
N ARG A 267 -11.04 -13.38 29.07
CA ARG A 267 -10.76 -12.23 29.96
C ARG A 267 -11.30 -12.40 31.40
N ARG A 268 -12.14 -13.44 31.66
CA ARG A 268 -12.78 -13.73 32.96
C ARG A 268 -13.02 -15.24 33.14
N PRO A 269 -13.05 -15.75 34.39
CA PRO A 269 -13.19 -17.20 34.68
C PRO A 269 -14.48 -17.84 34.13
N TRP A 270 -15.57 -17.08 34.00
CA TRP A 270 -16.90 -17.58 33.64
C TRP A 270 -17.34 -17.25 32.20
N GLY A 271 -16.46 -16.67 31.38
CA GLY A 271 -16.79 -16.29 29.99
C GLY A 271 -16.70 -17.48 29.02
N ARG A 272 -17.65 -17.61 28.09
CA ARG A 272 -17.55 -18.55 26.97
C ARG A 272 -16.44 -18.11 26.00
N GLU A 273 -15.64 -19.07 25.54
CA GLU A 273 -14.74 -18.88 24.41
C GLU A 273 -15.55 -18.45 23.19
N ARG A 274 -15.07 -17.43 22.48
CA ARG A 274 -15.70 -16.96 21.25
C ARG A 274 -14.72 -17.16 20.12
N SER A 275 -14.94 -18.22 19.36
CA SER A 275 -14.37 -18.42 18.04
C SER A 275 -15.33 -17.93 16.98
N GLY A 276 -14.81 -17.54 15.82
CA GLY A 276 -15.63 -17.17 14.68
C GLY A 276 -14.81 -16.57 13.54
N PRO A 277 -15.40 -16.51 12.34
CA PRO A 277 -14.77 -15.89 11.19
C PRO A 277 -14.56 -14.39 11.47
N GLY A 278 -13.35 -13.92 11.20
CA GLY A 278 -12.92 -12.55 11.42
C GLY A 278 -13.07 -11.73 10.14
N GLN A 279 -11.97 -11.67 9.40
CA GLN A 279 -11.86 -10.95 8.13
C GLN A 279 -11.70 -11.92 6.95
N TRP A 280 -11.96 -11.42 5.76
CA TRP A 280 -11.60 -12.11 4.51
C TRP A 280 -10.95 -11.10 3.57
N VAL A 281 -10.04 -11.58 2.75
CA VAL A 281 -9.31 -10.80 1.76
C VAL A 281 -9.42 -11.49 0.42
N HIS A 282 -10.00 -10.81 -0.56
CA HIS A 282 -9.97 -11.26 -1.95
C HIS A 282 -8.97 -10.40 -2.71
N LEU A 283 -7.99 -11.04 -3.32
CA LEU A 283 -6.95 -10.42 -4.12
C LEU A 283 -7.22 -10.74 -5.58
N THR A 284 -7.10 -9.76 -6.47
CA THR A 284 -7.15 -9.97 -7.92
C THR A 284 -5.86 -9.45 -8.52
N VAL A 285 -5.18 -10.29 -9.29
CA VAL A 285 -3.92 -9.98 -9.98
C VAL A 285 -4.21 -9.84 -11.47
N ILE A 286 -3.96 -8.64 -11.98
CA ILE A 286 -4.25 -8.25 -13.36
C ILE A 286 -2.92 -7.90 -14.02
N PRO A 287 -2.43 -8.73 -14.96
CA PRO A 287 -1.31 -8.35 -15.81
C PRO A 287 -1.61 -7.03 -16.52
N ALA A 288 -0.66 -6.10 -16.50
CA ALA A 288 -0.80 -4.79 -17.12
C ALA A 288 0.49 -4.43 -17.87
N ASP A 289 0.41 -3.45 -18.76
CA ASP A 289 1.61 -2.95 -19.44
C ASP A 289 2.57 -2.34 -18.41
N GLY A 290 3.86 -2.68 -18.51
CA GLY A 290 4.90 -2.27 -17.57
C GLY A 290 4.80 -2.87 -16.16
N GLY A 291 3.89 -3.82 -15.87
CA GLY A 291 3.81 -4.43 -14.55
C GLY A 291 2.52 -5.17 -14.22
N THR A 292 2.05 -5.00 -12.98
CA THR A 292 0.92 -5.75 -12.43
C THR A 292 0.04 -4.88 -11.57
N ARG A 293 -1.27 -4.90 -11.83
CA ARG A 293 -2.28 -4.31 -10.95
C ARG A 293 -2.80 -5.37 -9.97
N VAL A 294 -2.84 -5.01 -8.70
CA VAL A 294 -3.42 -5.83 -7.64
C VAL A 294 -4.59 -5.10 -7.00
N ASP A 295 -5.77 -5.71 -7.07
CA ASP A 295 -6.94 -5.29 -6.32
C ASP A 295 -7.02 -6.09 -5.02
N LEU A 296 -7.22 -5.40 -3.90
CA LEU A 296 -7.47 -6.00 -2.59
C LEU A 296 -8.87 -5.59 -2.11
N VAL A 297 -9.73 -6.58 -1.95
CA VAL A 297 -11.03 -6.41 -1.30
C VAL A 297 -10.96 -6.98 0.11
N LEU A 298 -10.97 -6.09 1.11
CA LEU A 298 -10.99 -6.46 2.52
C LEU A 298 -12.43 -6.41 3.03
N GLY A 299 -12.90 -7.52 3.57
CA GLY A 299 -14.20 -7.64 4.19
C GLY A 299 -14.17 -8.20 5.61
N THR A 300 -15.31 -8.09 6.29
CA THR A 300 -15.56 -8.73 7.58
C THR A 300 -16.65 -9.77 7.41
N VAL A 301 -16.65 -10.80 8.26
CA VAL A 301 -17.80 -11.70 8.36
C VAL A 301 -18.74 -11.20 9.46
N ARG A 302 -20.04 -11.20 9.19
CA ARG A 302 -21.06 -10.81 10.17
C ARG A 302 -21.37 -11.95 11.12
N HIS A 303 -21.21 -11.71 12.42
CA HIS A 303 -21.58 -12.67 13.46
C HIS A 303 -22.55 -12.06 14.49
N GLY A 304 -23.78 -12.59 14.54
CA GLY A 304 -24.82 -12.20 15.50
C GLY A 304 -25.37 -10.78 15.36
N ARG A 305 -26.29 -10.39 16.27
CA ARG A 305 -26.99 -9.09 16.26
C ARG A 305 -26.12 -7.89 16.70
N THR A 306 -24.92 -8.12 17.25
CA THR A 306 -24.11 -7.09 17.94
C THR A 306 -23.19 -6.26 17.03
N GLN A 307 -23.03 -6.61 15.75
CA GLN A 307 -22.18 -5.85 14.82
C GLN A 307 -22.81 -4.54 14.32
N ALA A 308 -24.10 -4.31 14.59
CA ALA A 308 -24.79 -3.07 14.21
C ALA A 308 -24.18 -1.82 14.88
N VAL A 309 -23.61 -1.96 16.08
CA VAL A 309 -23.09 -0.85 16.90
C VAL A 309 -21.68 -0.40 16.47
N LEU A 310 -20.89 -1.27 15.81
CA LEU A 310 -19.51 -0.97 15.38
C LEU A 310 -19.40 -0.51 13.91
N ARG A 311 -20.55 -0.34 13.23
CA ARG A 311 -20.67 0.02 11.82
C ARG A 311 -19.81 1.21 11.34
N PRO A 312 -19.62 2.32 12.09
CA PRO A 312 -18.86 3.46 11.57
C PRO A 312 -17.34 3.29 11.67
N VAL A 313 -16.82 2.49 12.61
CA VAL A 313 -15.37 2.33 12.84
C VAL A 313 -14.76 1.29 11.89
N ILE A 314 -15.52 0.27 11.52
CA ILE A 314 -15.07 -0.84 10.66
C ILE A 314 -14.56 -0.35 9.29
N PRO A 315 -15.27 0.53 8.54
CA PRO A 315 -14.79 1.02 7.24
C PRO A 315 -13.45 1.76 7.31
N ALA A 316 -13.25 2.60 8.33
CA ALA A 316 -12.02 3.37 8.49
C ALA A 316 -10.83 2.44 8.82
N ALA A 317 -11.03 1.50 9.74
CA ALA A 317 -10.02 0.49 10.07
C ALA A 317 -9.68 -0.39 8.86
N GLN A 318 -10.68 -0.81 8.07
CA GLN A 318 -10.45 -1.56 6.82
C GLN A 318 -9.68 -0.74 5.79
N ALA A 319 -9.96 0.56 5.66
CA ALA A 319 -9.25 1.43 4.73
C ALA A 319 -7.76 1.56 5.09
N ILE A 320 -7.44 1.69 6.38
CA ILE A 320 -6.05 1.74 6.86
C ILE A 320 -5.37 0.37 6.65
N ALA A 321 -6.04 -0.72 7.05
CA ALA A 321 -5.48 -2.06 6.96
C ALA A 321 -5.20 -2.50 5.51
N SER A 322 -6.15 -2.28 4.59
CA SER A 322 -5.96 -2.60 3.16
C SER A 322 -4.86 -1.77 2.52
N ARG A 323 -4.75 -0.49 2.87
CA ARG A 323 -3.66 0.39 2.41
C ARG A 323 -2.30 -0.10 2.90
N ASN A 324 -2.17 -0.38 4.19
CA ASN A 324 -0.91 -0.86 4.77
C ASN A 324 -0.52 -2.23 4.21
N ALA A 325 -1.48 -3.12 3.95
CA ALA A 325 -1.21 -4.42 3.33
C ALA A 325 -0.65 -4.26 1.90
N LEU A 326 -1.30 -3.45 1.05
CA LEU A 326 -0.76 -3.18 -0.30
C LEU A 326 0.58 -2.44 -0.25
N TYR A 327 0.78 -1.56 0.73
CA TYR A 327 2.06 -0.92 0.96
C TYR A 327 3.18 -1.93 1.25
N GLN A 328 2.95 -2.84 2.20
CA GLN A 328 3.90 -3.90 2.53
C GLN A 328 4.12 -4.88 1.37
N LEU A 329 3.08 -5.18 0.59
CA LEU A 329 3.23 -6.00 -0.62
C LEU A 329 4.18 -5.33 -1.61
N GLY A 330 4.05 -4.02 -1.82
CA GLY A 330 4.97 -3.26 -2.66
C GLY A 330 6.42 -3.36 -2.19
N LEU A 331 6.68 -3.24 -0.89
CA LEU A 331 8.03 -3.39 -0.34
C LEU A 331 8.59 -4.80 -0.58
N VAL A 332 7.79 -5.84 -0.36
CA VAL A 332 8.23 -7.23 -0.60
C VAL A 332 8.52 -7.50 -2.07
N LEU A 333 7.72 -6.94 -2.97
CA LEU A 333 7.89 -7.13 -4.42
C LEU A 333 9.08 -6.34 -4.95
N GLU A 334 9.21 -5.08 -4.56
CA GLU A 334 10.19 -4.15 -5.11
C GLU A 334 11.60 -4.37 -4.51
N ASP A 335 11.71 -4.84 -3.25
CA ASP A 335 13.01 -5.17 -2.64
C ASP A 335 13.66 -6.43 -3.28
N ALA A 336 12.84 -7.35 -3.82
CA ALA A 336 13.33 -8.60 -4.41
C ALA A 336 14.16 -8.36 -5.69
N ASP A 337 13.85 -7.31 -6.46
CA ASP A 337 14.56 -6.97 -7.68
C ASP A 337 15.91 -6.27 -7.38
N GLY A 338 16.01 -5.58 -6.24
CA GLY A 338 17.25 -4.93 -5.78
C GLY A 338 18.36 -5.91 -5.37
N ALA A 339 18.03 -7.18 -5.13
CA ALA A 339 19.03 -8.23 -4.88
C ALA A 339 19.67 -8.75 -6.19
N SER A 340 18.97 -8.66 -7.33
CA SER A 340 19.49 -9.15 -8.62
C SER A 340 20.40 -8.14 -9.34
N SER A 341 20.37 -6.86 -8.96
CA SER A 341 21.29 -5.83 -9.50
C SER A 341 22.59 -5.68 -8.71
N ARG A 342 22.78 -6.46 -7.63
CA ARG A 342 24.01 -6.49 -6.81
C ARG A 342 24.84 -7.76 -7.00
N ALA A 343 24.55 -8.57 -8.00
CA ALA A 343 25.29 -9.80 -8.34
C ALA A 343 26.25 -9.58 -9.52
#